data_AF-A0A928WL62-F1
#
_entry.id   AF-A0A928WL62-F1
#
_cell.length_a   1.000
_cell.length_b   1.000
_cell.length_c   1.000
_cell.angle_alpha   90.00
_cell.angle_beta   90.00
_cell.angle_gamma   90.00
#
_symmetry.space_group_name_H-M   'P 1'
#
loop_
_entity.id
_entity.type
_entity.pdbx_description
1 polymer ?
#
loop_
_entity_poly.entity_id
_entity_poly.type
_entity_poly.pdbx_seq_one_letter_code
_entity_poly.pdbx_strand_id
1 'polypeptide(L)'
;MTLEFKHFDTRLNQWIHTDGDNQNPESILTEKLDNTLLESFFPGKEFSFGHIDEYSKPEDLENHPNGHILLLSSKTRLLYGSSECLNEIEKLCPDRKDRGAYGSIFLGSCKNSISEQLNILVVDDSTDGRGENGGILKNEDAWKLVGDCYGQISTELYDKLTKREEQEDKSYRVIQHRFGWKETDGEDTKYRFGKGTLRPSLIQEFSWQKNVPKIDLIIPISSFKGTDKDRPGGASKPQIKPGLYQQKIWLGEKAQSEKGKTAISQLLASFPQGIKDFVEELEVQAQKLTEVQDDPRKVAQLYCETHEKRRAFTEEQKASTQREINTPGNQKTFVKQLNLFD
;
A
#
# COMPACT_ATOMS: atom_id res chain seq x y z
N MET A 1 5.32 -2.56 17.95
CA MET A 1 6.63 -3.17 18.28
C MET A 1 7.55 -2.92 17.08
N THR A 2 8.88 -2.96 17.30
CA THR A 2 9.87 -2.41 16.36
C THR A 2 11.00 -3.42 16.16
N LEU A 3 11.32 -3.74 14.91
CA LEU A 3 12.54 -4.48 14.56
C LEU A 3 13.66 -3.50 14.23
N GLU A 4 14.85 -3.76 14.74
CA GLU A 4 16.08 -3.05 14.40
C GLU A 4 16.97 -3.96 13.55
N PHE A 5 17.39 -3.47 12.39
CA PHE A 5 18.16 -4.21 11.40
C PHE A 5 19.55 -3.60 11.29
N LYS A 6 20.59 -4.42 11.44
CA LYS A 6 21.96 -4.02 11.12
C LYS A 6 22.21 -4.20 9.62
N HIS A 7 22.95 -3.28 9.02
CA HIS A 7 23.30 -3.34 7.60
C HIS A 7 24.73 -3.83 7.37
N PHE A 8 24.92 -4.67 6.36
CA PHE A 8 26.22 -5.20 5.97
C PHE A 8 26.39 -5.22 4.45
N ASP A 9 27.64 -5.22 4.00
CA ASP A 9 28.02 -5.38 2.60
C ASP A 9 28.20 -6.87 2.31
N THR A 10 27.43 -7.40 1.36
CA THR A 10 27.45 -8.84 1.02
C THR A 10 28.74 -9.25 0.34
N ARG A 11 29.38 -8.37 -0.44
CA ARG A 11 30.63 -8.67 -1.14
C ARG A 11 31.82 -8.64 -0.20
N LEU A 12 31.87 -7.69 0.73
CA LEU A 12 32.95 -7.58 1.72
C LEU A 12 32.74 -8.49 2.94
N ASN A 13 31.52 -9.01 3.12
CA ASN A 13 31.11 -9.79 4.29
C ASN A 13 31.39 -9.06 5.62
N GLN A 14 31.08 -7.76 5.66
CA GLN A 14 31.39 -6.88 6.79
C GLN A 14 30.21 -5.95 7.10
N TRP A 15 30.01 -5.65 8.38
CA TRP A 15 29.06 -4.62 8.82
C TRP A 15 29.40 -3.27 8.20
N ILE A 16 28.39 -2.47 7.91
CA ILE A 16 28.57 -1.10 7.40
C ILE A 16 28.66 -0.15 8.60
N HIS A 17 29.81 0.51 8.75
CA HIS A 17 30.07 1.46 9.82
C HIS A 17 29.91 2.91 9.31
N THR A 18 29.26 3.76 10.10
CA THR A 18 28.96 5.15 9.72
C THR A 18 30.10 6.14 10.00
N ASP A 19 31.09 5.76 10.80
CA ASP A 19 32.24 6.57 11.19
C ASP A 19 33.54 6.17 10.47
N GLY A 20 33.50 5.11 9.65
CA GLY A 20 34.66 4.57 8.95
C GLY A 20 35.59 3.70 9.81
N ASP A 21 35.26 3.46 11.09
CA ASP A 21 35.99 2.52 11.95
C ASP A 21 35.28 1.17 11.99
N ASN A 22 35.84 0.20 11.26
CA ASN A 22 35.31 -1.17 11.16
C ASN A 22 35.39 -1.99 12.47
N GLN A 23 35.96 -1.43 13.53
CA GLN A 23 36.03 -2.06 14.86
C GLN A 23 35.04 -1.45 15.86
N ASN A 24 34.36 -0.35 15.51
CA ASN A 24 33.42 0.31 16.41
C ASN A 24 32.00 -0.28 16.29
N PRO A 25 31.52 -1.12 17.23
CA PRO A 25 30.20 -1.73 17.11
C PRO A 25 29.04 -0.73 17.22
N GLU A 26 29.27 0.42 17.88
CA GLU A 26 28.25 1.46 18.08
C GLU A 26 27.99 2.28 16.81
N SER A 27 28.88 2.21 15.82
CA SER A 27 28.75 2.94 14.56
C SER A 27 28.08 2.12 13.45
N ILE A 28 27.69 0.87 13.72
CA ILE A 28 27.02 0.02 12.74
C ILE A 28 25.73 0.71 12.28
N LEU A 29 25.56 0.82 10.96
CA LEU A 29 24.35 1.36 10.36
C LEU A 29 23.15 0.48 10.73
N THR A 30 22.14 1.09 11.36
CA THR A 30 20.90 0.43 11.75
C THR A 30 19.67 1.10 11.13
N GLU A 31 18.66 0.30 10.78
CA GLU A 31 17.33 0.76 10.36
C GLU A 31 16.26 0.18 11.30
N LYS A 32 15.26 1.00 11.67
CA LYS A 32 14.11 0.56 12.48
C LYS A 32 12.86 0.45 11.61
N LEU A 33 12.17 -0.67 11.70
CA LEU A 33 10.88 -0.88 11.05
C LEU A 33 9.82 -1.24 12.09
N ASP A 34 8.78 -0.43 12.14
CA ASP A 34 7.64 -0.62 13.04
C ASP A 34 6.52 -1.43 12.40
N ASN A 35 5.83 -2.23 13.21
CA ASN A 35 4.60 -2.94 12.83
C ASN A 35 4.75 -3.67 11.49
N THR A 36 5.72 -4.59 11.44
CA THR A 36 5.98 -5.38 10.23
C THR A 36 5.33 -6.75 10.35
N LEU A 37 4.93 -7.31 9.20
CA LEU A 37 4.43 -8.69 9.19
C LEU A 37 5.57 -9.69 9.51
N LEU A 38 6.83 -9.34 9.19
CA LEU A 38 7.99 -10.14 9.59
C LEU A 38 8.03 -10.35 11.11
N GLU A 39 7.89 -9.28 11.87
CA GLU A 39 7.88 -9.31 13.34
C GLU A 39 6.76 -10.20 13.89
N SER A 40 5.56 -10.12 13.29
CA SER A 40 4.42 -10.96 13.66
C SER A 40 4.70 -12.46 13.52
N PHE A 41 5.40 -12.87 12.46
CA PHE A 41 5.78 -14.26 12.28
C PHE A 41 6.94 -14.66 13.19
N PHE A 42 7.91 -13.77 13.38
CA PHE A 42 9.18 -14.05 14.05
C PHE A 42 9.44 -13.12 15.25
N PRO A 43 8.62 -13.19 16.30
CA PRO A 43 8.78 -12.31 17.46
C PRO A 43 10.12 -12.56 18.15
N GLY A 44 10.87 -11.48 18.41
CA GLY A 44 12.15 -11.53 19.12
C GLY A 44 13.31 -12.16 18.33
N LYS A 45 13.16 -12.44 17.03
CA LYS A 45 14.26 -12.88 16.18
C LYS A 45 15.03 -11.67 15.64
N GLU A 46 16.34 -11.84 15.53
CA GLU A 46 17.24 -10.82 14.97
C GLU A 46 17.39 -10.98 13.46
N PHE A 47 17.47 -9.84 12.77
CA PHE A 47 17.60 -9.78 11.33
C PHE A 47 18.59 -8.69 10.92
N SER A 48 19.08 -8.81 9.69
CA SER A 48 20.00 -7.84 9.08
C SER A 48 19.66 -7.63 7.61
N PHE A 49 20.14 -6.51 7.07
CA PHE A 49 20.02 -6.20 5.66
C PHE A 49 21.39 -6.25 4.98
N GLY A 50 21.52 -7.19 4.04
CA GLY A 50 22.61 -7.21 3.09
C GLY A 50 22.32 -6.28 1.93
N HIS A 51 23.37 -5.63 1.42
CA HIS A 51 23.31 -4.81 0.21
C HIS A 51 24.14 -5.42 -0.91
N ILE A 52 23.65 -5.25 -2.13
CA ILE A 52 24.32 -5.63 -3.38
C ILE A 52 24.49 -4.41 -4.27
N ASP A 53 25.54 -4.43 -5.08
CA ASP A 53 25.87 -3.44 -6.10
C ASP A 53 26.05 -4.12 -7.48
N GLU A 54 26.40 -3.34 -8.49
CA GLU A 54 26.64 -3.83 -9.85
C GLU A 54 27.83 -4.80 -9.99
N TYR A 55 28.69 -4.89 -8.97
CA TYR A 55 29.85 -5.79 -8.95
C TYR A 55 29.62 -7.06 -8.14
N SER A 56 28.45 -7.18 -7.51
CA SER A 56 28.08 -8.32 -6.68
C SER A 56 27.81 -9.57 -7.53
N LYS A 57 28.24 -10.72 -7.02
CA LYS A 57 28.09 -12.03 -7.67
C LYS A 57 27.09 -12.90 -6.91
N PRO A 58 26.53 -13.95 -7.55
CA PRO A 58 25.61 -14.87 -6.87
C PRO A 58 26.18 -15.49 -5.59
N GLU A 59 27.49 -15.77 -5.56
CA GLU A 59 28.16 -16.35 -4.39
C GLU A 59 28.18 -15.39 -3.20
N ASP A 60 28.18 -14.08 -3.44
CA ASP A 60 28.16 -13.06 -2.38
C ASP A 60 26.85 -13.10 -1.58
N LEU A 61 25.78 -13.68 -2.14
CA LEU A 61 24.49 -13.83 -1.44
C LEU A 61 24.57 -14.82 -0.26
N GLU A 62 25.59 -15.67 -0.21
CA GLU A 62 25.83 -16.61 0.90
C GLU A 62 26.58 -15.97 2.07
N ASN A 63 27.17 -14.78 1.86
CA ASN A 63 27.95 -14.09 2.88
C ASN A 63 27.06 -13.47 3.97
N HIS A 64 27.47 -13.62 5.22
CA HIS A 64 26.96 -12.87 6.35
C HIS A 64 27.98 -12.85 7.50
N PRO A 65 28.24 -11.72 8.18
CA PRO A 65 29.26 -11.63 9.24
C PRO A 65 29.08 -12.63 10.39
N ASN A 66 27.82 -12.93 10.73
CA ASN A 66 27.46 -13.90 11.79
C ASN A 66 26.94 -15.25 11.24
N GLY A 67 27.10 -15.53 9.93
CA GLY A 67 26.62 -16.78 9.33
C GLY A 67 25.09 -16.95 9.26
N HIS A 68 24.33 -15.85 9.28
CA HIS A 68 22.90 -15.87 8.93
C HIS A 68 22.73 -16.15 7.44
N ILE A 69 21.55 -16.62 7.06
CA ILE A 69 21.24 -16.98 5.68
C ILE A 69 20.22 -16.03 5.08
N LEU A 70 20.24 -15.92 3.75
CA LEU A 70 19.26 -15.13 3.00
C LEU A 70 17.86 -15.75 3.08
N LEU A 71 16.91 -14.99 3.62
CA LEU A 71 15.53 -15.44 3.81
C LEU A 71 14.58 -14.86 2.76
N LEU A 72 14.63 -13.54 2.54
CA LEU A 72 13.74 -12.80 1.65
C LEU A 72 14.52 -11.70 0.92
N SER A 73 14.00 -11.21 -0.20
CA SER A 73 14.52 -10.00 -0.83
C SER A 73 13.41 -9.01 -1.20
N SER A 74 13.74 -7.73 -1.18
CA SER A 74 12.83 -6.63 -1.53
C SER A 74 13.63 -5.50 -2.18
N LYS A 75 13.57 -5.44 -3.51
CA LYS A 75 14.42 -4.53 -4.32
C LYS A 75 15.90 -4.78 -3.98
N THR A 76 16.60 -3.77 -3.47
CA THR A 76 18.02 -3.84 -3.09
C THR A 76 18.24 -4.37 -1.67
N ARG A 77 17.18 -4.57 -0.88
CA ARG A 77 17.29 -5.08 0.50
C ARG A 77 17.23 -6.60 0.51
N LEU A 78 18.29 -7.23 0.98
CA LEU A 78 18.37 -8.67 1.21
C LEU A 78 18.22 -8.95 2.71
N LEU A 79 17.16 -9.64 3.11
CA LEU A 79 16.90 -9.95 4.52
C LEU A 79 17.62 -11.22 4.92
N TYR A 80 18.51 -11.12 5.91
CA TYR A 80 19.20 -12.26 6.50
C TYR A 80 18.71 -12.53 7.93
N GLY A 81 18.66 -13.80 8.31
CA GLY A 81 18.31 -14.25 9.65
C GLY A 81 18.82 -15.66 9.94
N SER A 82 18.57 -16.17 11.15
CA SER A 82 19.01 -17.51 11.53
C SER A 82 18.38 -18.59 10.64
N SER A 83 19.07 -19.73 10.50
CA SER A 83 18.62 -20.86 9.68
C SER A 83 17.29 -21.46 10.17
N GLU A 84 16.96 -21.32 11.45
CA GLU A 84 15.69 -21.74 12.03
C GLU A 84 14.49 -21.03 11.38
N CYS A 85 14.64 -19.75 11.01
CA CYS A 85 13.57 -18.96 10.40
C CYS A 85 13.20 -19.47 9.00
N LEU A 86 14.11 -20.18 8.32
CA LEU A 86 13.90 -20.68 6.96
C LEU A 86 12.72 -21.65 6.88
N ASN A 87 12.54 -22.50 7.89
CA ASN A 87 11.45 -23.48 7.90
C ASN A 87 10.07 -22.81 7.84
N GLU A 88 9.89 -21.70 8.56
CA GLU A 88 8.63 -20.95 8.52
C GLU A 88 8.50 -20.13 7.23
N ILE A 89 9.60 -19.54 6.73
CA ILE A 89 9.62 -18.87 5.43
C ILE A 89 9.26 -19.84 4.30
N GLU A 90 9.65 -21.12 4.38
CA GLU A 90 9.29 -22.15 3.41
C GLU A 90 7.83 -22.55 3.45
N LYS A 91 7.19 -22.47 4.63
CA LYS A 91 5.74 -22.64 4.73
C LYS A 91 4.99 -21.46 4.10
N LEU A 92 5.49 -20.24 4.29
CA LEU A 92 4.89 -19.01 3.74
C LEU A 92 5.13 -18.88 2.23
N CYS A 93 6.37 -19.06 1.79
CA CYS A 93 6.85 -18.96 0.42
C CYS A 93 7.49 -20.28 -0.03
N PRO A 94 6.69 -21.32 -0.35
CA PRO A 94 7.22 -22.63 -0.74
C PRO A 94 8.06 -22.59 -2.03
N ASP A 95 7.75 -21.65 -2.94
CA ASP A 95 8.56 -21.41 -4.12
C ASP A 95 9.61 -20.34 -3.78
N ARG A 96 10.89 -20.64 -4.04
CA ARG A 96 12.00 -19.71 -3.77
C ARG A 96 11.83 -18.37 -4.48
N LYS A 97 11.18 -18.34 -5.65
CA LYS A 97 10.91 -17.07 -6.37
C LYS A 97 10.00 -16.13 -5.57
N ASP A 98 9.08 -16.69 -4.78
CA ASP A 98 8.12 -15.92 -3.99
C ASP A 98 8.82 -15.12 -2.87
N ARG A 99 9.97 -15.62 -2.40
CA ARG A 99 10.82 -14.94 -1.40
C ARG A 99 11.36 -13.60 -1.91
N GLY A 100 11.60 -13.48 -3.23
CA GLY A 100 11.98 -12.21 -3.85
C GLY A 100 10.80 -11.40 -4.38
N ALA A 101 9.74 -12.05 -4.85
CA ALA A 101 8.55 -11.36 -5.35
C ALA A 101 7.76 -10.67 -4.22
N TYR A 102 7.74 -11.27 -3.03
CA TYR A 102 6.87 -10.87 -1.93
C TYR A 102 7.58 -10.41 -0.66
N GLY A 103 8.92 -10.35 -0.62
CA GLY A 103 9.66 -9.88 0.56
C GLY A 103 9.20 -8.50 1.07
N SER A 104 8.79 -7.61 0.17
CA SER A 104 8.23 -6.29 0.51
C SER A 104 6.93 -6.33 1.34
N ILE A 105 6.21 -7.45 1.37
CA ILE A 105 5.02 -7.62 2.21
C ILE A 105 5.43 -7.81 3.68
N PHE A 106 6.49 -8.57 3.92
CA PHE A 106 7.02 -8.83 5.26
C PHE A 106 7.75 -7.60 5.83
N LEU A 107 8.52 -6.91 4.98
CA LEU A 107 9.38 -5.79 5.37
C LEU A 107 8.69 -4.43 5.37
N GLY A 108 7.47 -4.32 4.84
CA GLY A 108 6.78 -3.04 4.76
C GLY A 108 6.20 -2.61 6.10
N SER A 109 6.81 -1.61 6.75
CA SER A 109 6.30 -1.03 8.01
C SER A 109 4.87 -0.54 7.86
N CYS A 110 4.01 -0.82 8.83
CA CYS A 110 2.64 -0.30 8.86
C CYS A 110 2.54 0.85 9.86
N LYS A 111 1.68 1.82 9.57
CA LYS A 111 1.40 2.96 10.46
C LYS A 111 0.83 2.45 11.80
N ASN A 112 -0.12 1.53 11.71
CA ASN A 112 -0.71 0.84 12.84
C ASN A 112 -0.86 -0.65 12.51
N SER A 113 -1.01 -1.49 13.54
CA SER A 113 -1.38 -2.89 13.38
C SER A 113 -2.19 -3.39 14.58
N ILE A 114 -2.95 -4.45 14.35
CA ILE A 114 -3.68 -5.20 15.39
C ILE A 114 -3.42 -6.69 15.24
N SER A 115 -3.69 -7.46 16.29
CA SER A 115 -3.57 -8.92 16.29
C SER A 115 -4.72 -9.53 17.09
N GLU A 116 -5.79 -9.88 16.40
CA GLU A 116 -7.08 -10.21 17.03
C GLU A 116 -7.77 -11.36 16.32
N GLN A 117 -8.64 -12.05 17.07
CA GLN A 117 -9.55 -13.04 16.50
C GLN A 117 -10.66 -12.31 15.74
N LEU A 118 -10.77 -12.54 14.44
CA LEU A 118 -11.76 -11.92 13.57
C LEU A 118 -12.58 -12.97 12.82
N ASN A 119 -13.80 -12.63 12.45
CA ASN A 119 -14.61 -13.40 11.51
C ASN A 119 -14.40 -12.84 10.10
N ILE A 120 -13.77 -13.62 9.23
CA ILE A 120 -13.28 -13.24 7.92
C ILE A 120 -14.04 -14.01 6.85
N LEU A 121 -14.81 -13.32 6.02
CA LEU A 121 -15.44 -13.92 4.85
C LEU A 121 -14.46 -13.86 3.67
N VAL A 122 -14.04 -15.04 3.21
CA VAL A 122 -13.22 -15.19 2.00
C VAL A 122 -14.14 -15.41 0.81
N VAL A 123 -13.99 -14.58 -0.21
CA VAL A 123 -14.81 -14.61 -1.43
C VAL A 123 -13.92 -14.89 -2.63
N ASP A 124 -14.38 -15.78 -3.52
CA ASP A 124 -13.72 -15.98 -4.80
C ASP A 124 -13.99 -14.79 -5.72
N ASP A 125 -12.91 -14.11 -6.07
CA ASP A 125 -12.93 -12.93 -6.91
C ASP A 125 -12.52 -13.20 -8.37
N SER A 126 -12.46 -14.46 -8.78
CA SER A 126 -12.22 -14.87 -10.16
C SER A 126 -13.50 -14.88 -10.99
N THR A 127 -13.34 -14.88 -12.31
CA THR A 127 -14.47 -15.01 -13.24
C THR A 127 -15.17 -16.37 -13.10
N ASP A 128 -14.40 -17.44 -12.85
CA ASP A 128 -14.92 -18.81 -12.82
C ASP A 128 -15.61 -19.16 -11.49
N GLY A 129 -15.09 -18.65 -10.37
CA GLY A 129 -15.65 -18.82 -9.03
C GLY A 129 -16.56 -17.66 -8.59
N ARG A 130 -16.99 -16.80 -9.51
CA ARG A 130 -17.61 -15.49 -9.27
C ARG A 130 -18.50 -15.42 -8.02
N GLY A 131 -17.96 -14.83 -6.95
CA GLY A 131 -18.69 -14.53 -5.72
C GLY A 131 -18.94 -15.73 -4.79
N GLU A 132 -18.36 -16.91 -5.07
CA GLU A 132 -18.40 -18.06 -4.16
C GLU A 132 -17.86 -17.63 -2.79
N ASN A 133 -18.57 -17.99 -1.72
CA ASN A 133 -18.28 -17.50 -0.36
C ASN A 133 -18.70 -18.50 0.73
N GLY A 134 -18.83 -19.79 0.38
CA GLY A 134 -19.33 -20.82 1.30
C GLY A 134 -20.84 -20.76 1.59
N GLY A 135 -21.60 -20.01 0.78
CA GLY A 135 -23.05 -19.88 0.91
C GLY A 135 -23.52 -18.81 1.90
N ILE A 136 -22.62 -18.06 2.52
CA ILE A 136 -22.91 -17.02 3.53
C ILE A 136 -23.73 -15.86 2.94
N LEU A 137 -23.47 -15.50 1.67
CA LEU A 137 -24.21 -14.52 0.89
C LEU A 137 -24.57 -15.09 -0.48
N LYS A 138 -25.55 -14.49 -1.15
CA LYS A 138 -25.75 -14.72 -2.58
C LYS A 138 -24.49 -14.32 -3.33
N ASN A 139 -24.02 -15.19 -4.24
CA ASN A 139 -22.77 -14.97 -4.97
C ASN A 139 -22.75 -13.61 -5.70
N GLU A 140 -23.86 -13.20 -6.31
CA GLU A 140 -23.96 -11.91 -6.99
C GLU A 140 -23.73 -10.70 -6.06
N ASP A 141 -24.12 -10.81 -4.80
CA ASP A 141 -23.95 -9.75 -3.81
C ASP A 141 -22.54 -9.78 -3.24
N ALA A 142 -22.01 -10.97 -2.91
CA ALA A 142 -20.64 -11.12 -2.46
C ALA A 142 -19.63 -10.63 -3.52
N TRP A 143 -19.89 -10.91 -4.80
CA TRP A 143 -19.04 -10.48 -5.90
C TRP A 143 -18.90 -8.95 -6.00
N LYS A 144 -19.94 -8.18 -5.63
CA LYS A 144 -19.89 -6.71 -5.64
C LYS A 144 -19.05 -6.14 -4.50
N LEU A 145 -18.76 -6.95 -3.47
CA LEU A 145 -18.00 -6.54 -2.29
C LEU A 145 -16.50 -6.75 -2.46
N VAL A 146 -16.09 -7.43 -3.52
CA VAL A 146 -14.69 -7.78 -3.78
C VAL A 146 -14.24 -7.42 -5.20
N GLY A 147 -12.92 -7.45 -5.40
CA GLY A 147 -12.25 -7.31 -6.69
C GLY A 147 -10.77 -7.67 -6.53
N ASP A 148 -9.94 -7.42 -7.55
CA ASP A 148 -8.51 -7.75 -7.49
C ASP A 148 -7.83 -7.05 -6.31
N CYS A 149 -7.51 -7.85 -5.29
CA CYS A 149 -6.97 -7.44 -4.00
C CYS A 149 -7.78 -6.33 -3.31
N TYR A 150 -9.09 -6.26 -3.55
CA TYR A 150 -10.00 -5.29 -2.95
C TYR A 150 -11.08 -5.98 -2.11
N GLY A 151 -11.25 -5.53 -0.87
CA GLY A 151 -12.21 -6.09 0.07
C GLY A 151 -12.87 -5.04 0.97
N GLN A 152 -13.57 -5.52 1.99
CA GLN A 152 -14.31 -4.68 2.94
C GLN A 152 -13.80 -4.88 4.37
N ILE A 153 -13.85 -3.81 5.17
CA ILE A 153 -13.58 -3.81 6.60
C ILE A 153 -14.77 -3.19 7.34
N SER A 154 -15.16 -3.78 8.48
CA SER A 154 -16.20 -3.18 9.32
C SER A 154 -15.73 -1.82 9.85
N THR A 155 -16.64 -0.88 10.03
CA THR A 155 -16.29 0.46 10.54
C THR A 155 -15.64 0.42 11.92
N GLU A 156 -16.11 -0.47 12.80
CA GLU A 156 -15.53 -0.65 14.14
C GLU A 156 -14.08 -1.14 14.08
N LEU A 157 -13.80 -2.14 13.25
CA LEU A 157 -12.44 -2.65 13.08
C LEU A 157 -11.54 -1.61 12.40
N TYR A 158 -12.08 -0.86 11.43
CA TYR A 158 -11.39 0.24 10.79
C TYR A 158 -10.97 1.32 11.80
N ASP A 159 -11.89 1.75 12.66
CA ASP A 159 -11.64 2.79 13.66
C ASP A 159 -10.54 2.36 14.62
N LYS A 160 -10.57 1.08 15.04
CA LYS A 160 -9.54 0.48 15.89
C LYS A 160 -8.18 0.41 15.20
N LEU A 161 -8.12 -0.16 13.99
CA LEU A 161 -6.88 -0.33 13.24
C LEU A 161 -6.23 1.01 12.92
N THR A 162 -7.02 1.98 12.45
CA THR A 162 -6.50 3.29 12.03
C THR A 162 -6.38 4.28 13.18
N LYS A 163 -6.85 3.94 14.38
CA LYS A 163 -7.02 4.85 15.52
C LYS A 163 -7.79 6.10 15.13
N ARG A 164 -8.82 5.96 14.29
CA ARG A 164 -9.55 7.09 13.70
C ARG A 164 -10.11 8.01 14.78
N GLU A 165 -10.53 7.47 15.92
CA GLU A 165 -11.03 8.24 17.06
C GLU A 165 -9.98 9.14 17.74
N GLU A 166 -8.70 8.96 17.45
CA GLU A 166 -7.60 9.84 17.90
C GLU A 166 -7.24 10.91 16.84
N GLN A 167 -7.67 10.74 15.58
CA GLN A 167 -7.30 11.63 14.48
C GLN A 167 -8.19 12.88 14.41
N GLU A 168 -7.65 14.00 13.91
CA GLU A 168 -8.47 15.21 13.67
C GLU A 168 -9.44 15.01 12.50
N ASP A 169 -8.99 14.36 11.44
CA ASP A 169 -9.82 13.99 10.29
C ASP A 169 -10.49 12.63 10.55
N LYS A 170 -11.81 12.66 10.73
CA LYS A 170 -12.66 11.48 10.94
C LYS A 170 -13.24 10.94 9.62
N SER A 171 -12.70 11.30 8.46
CA SER A 171 -13.15 10.72 7.20
C SER A 171 -12.73 9.26 7.08
N TYR A 172 -13.64 8.46 6.54
CA TYR A 172 -13.34 7.10 6.13
C TYR A 172 -12.54 7.11 4.81
N ARG A 173 -11.47 6.33 4.77
CA ARG A 173 -10.56 6.23 3.63
C ARG A 173 -10.33 4.77 3.30
N VAL A 174 -9.97 4.47 2.06
CA VAL A 174 -9.54 3.11 1.70
C VAL A 174 -8.15 2.90 2.27
N ILE A 175 -7.92 1.78 2.96
CA ILE A 175 -6.61 1.45 3.52
C ILE A 175 -5.91 0.46 2.60
N GLN A 176 -4.61 0.67 2.34
CA GLN A 176 -3.74 -0.40 1.87
C GLN A 176 -3.35 -1.23 3.10
N HIS A 177 -3.61 -2.53 3.06
CA HIS A 177 -3.32 -3.41 4.18
C HIS A 177 -2.28 -4.47 3.84
N ARG A 178 -1.69 -5.01 4.90
CA ARG A 178 -0.95 -6.27 4.93
C ARG A 178 -1.58 -7.16 5.97
N PHE A 179 -1.55 -8.47 5.77
CA PHE A 179 -2.01 -9.39 6.80
C PHE A 179 -1.24 -10.70 6.78
N GLY A 180 -1.35 -11.46 7.88
CA GLY A 180 -0.97 -12.85 7.93
C GLY A 180 -1.46 -13.56 9.18
N TRP A 181 -1.42 -14.88 9.13
CA TRP A 181 -1.71 -15.78 10.24
C TRP A 181 -0.94 -17.10 10.09
N LYS A 182 -0.80 -17.82 11.20
CA LYS A 182 -0.12 -19.11 11.32
C LYS A 182 -1.12 -20.26 11.30
N GLU A 183 -0.61 -21.48 11.14
CA GLU A 183 -1.43 -22.71 11.15
C GLU A 183 -2.17 -22.98 12.48
N THR A 184 -1.76 -22.34 13.57
CA THR A 184 -2.34 -22.49 14.91
C THR A 184 -3.34 -21.39 15.27
N ASP A 185 -3.61 -20.45 14.37
CA ASP A 185 -4.33 -19.21 14.68
C ASP A 185 -5.86 -19.31 14.49
N GLY A 186 -6.40 -20.47 14.10
CA GLY A 186 -7.84 -20.64 13.89
C GLY A 186 -8.21 -21.80 12.97
N GLU A 187 -9.28 -21.60 12.21
CA GLU A 187 -9.87 -22.63 11.34
C GLU A 187 -9.02 -22.94 10.10
N ASP A 188 -8.30 -21.96 9.54
CA ASP A 188 -7.33 -22.22 8.47
C ASP A 188 -6.01 -22.68 9.08
N THR A 189 -5.73 -23.97 8.90
CA THR A 189 -4.55 -24.66 9.47
C THR A 189 -3.30 -24.50 8.59
N LYS A 190 -3.17 -23.36 7.90
CA LYS A 190 -2.07 -23.06 6.99
C LYS A 190 -1.51 -21.67 7.29
N TYR A 191 -0.22 -21.51 7.05
CA TYR A 191 0.39 -20.18 7.03
C TYR A 191 -0.17 -19.39 5.85
N ARG A 192 -0.64 -18.18 6.13
CA ARG A 192 -1.13 -17.26 5.10
C ARG A 192 -0.52 -15.89 5.29
N PHE A 193 -0.30 -15.23 4.17
CA PHE A 193 -0.02 -13.80 4.16
C PHE A 193 -0.63 -13.17 2.92
N GLY A 194 -0.82 -11.86 2.97
CA GLY A 194 -1.39 -11.17 1.85
C GLY A 194 -1.32 -9.67 1.93
N LYS A 195 -1.86 -9.06 0.88
CA LYS A 195 -2.00 -7.62 0.76
C LYS A 195 -3.20 -7.28 -0.09
N GLY A 196 -3.72 -6.08 0.12
CA GLY A 196 -4.77 -5.53 -0.72
C GLY A 196 -5.18 -4.16 -0.24
N THR A 197 -6.42 -3.84 -0.55
CA THR A 197 -7.11 -2.64 -0.08
C THR A 197 -8.40 -3.02 0.61
N LEU A 198 -8.73 -2.33 1.69
CA LEU A 198 -10.00 -2.51 2.40
C LEU A 198 -10.75 -1.19 2.41
N ARG A 199 -12.01 -1.25 2.00
CA ARG A 199 -12.95 -0.14 2.13
C ARG A 199 -13.77 -0.30 3.42
N PRO A 200 -13.84 0.73 4.28
CA PRO A 200 -14.76 0.73 5.41
C PRO A 200 -16.21 0.67 4.93
N SER A 201 -16.98 -0.25 5.50
CA SER A 201 -18.40 -0.43 5.16
C SER A 201 -19.21 -0.92 6.35
N LEU A 202 -20.52 -0.66 6.31
CA LEU A 202 -21.49 -1.13 7.30
C LEU A 202 -21.87 -2.60 7.02
N ILE A 203 -20.88 -3.48 7.08
CA ILE A 203 -20.98 -4.91 6.74
C ILE A 203 -22.17 -5.57 7.47
N GLN A 204 -22.47 -5.17 8.71
CA GLN A 204 -23.56 -5.78 9.48
C GLN A 204 -24.96 -5.55 8.91
N GLU A 205 -25.14 -4.58 8.02
CA GLU A 205 -26.44 -4.28 7.41
C GLU A 205 -26.78 -5.19 6.22
N PHE A 206 -25.84 -6.05 5.80
CA PHE A 206 -26.09 -6.97 4.68
C PHE A 206 -27.05 -8.11 5.08
N SER A 207 -27.73 -8.66 4.09
CA SER A 207 -28.69 -9.75 4.28
C SER A 207 -27.96 -11.10 4.38
N TRP A 208 -27.34 -11.35 5.53
CA TRP A 208 -26.66 -12.59 5.86
C TRP A 208 -27.61 -13.78 5.94
N GLN A 209 -27.10 -15.00 5.72
CA GLN A 209 -27.80 -16.20 6.16
C GLN A 209 -28.05 -16.18 7.68
N LYS A 210 -29.07 -16.93 8.13
CA LYS A 210 -29.39 -17.02 9.57
C LYS A 210 -28.21 -17.60 10.35
N ASN A 211 -28.00 -17.07 11.56
CA ASN A 211 -26.96 -17.50 12.51
C ASN A 211 -25.50 -17.30 12.04
N VAL A 212 -25.27 -16.43 11.05
CA VAL A 212 -23.91 -16.01 10.68
C VAL A 212 -23.37 -15.08 11.78
N PRO A 213 -22.18 -15.33 12.33
CA PRO A 213 -21.57 -14.43 13.30
C PRO A 213 -21.23 -13.07 12.65
N LYS A 214 -21.05 -12.05 13.48
CA LYS A 214 -20.65 -10.71 13.05
C LYS A 214 -19.41 -10.77 12.14
N ILE A 215 -19.51 -10.31 10.90
CA ILE A 215 -18.39 -10.33 9.95
C ILE A 215 -17.53 -9.07 10.12
N ASP A 216 -16.22 -9.25 10.30
CA ASP A 216 -15.29 -8.14 10.52
C ASP A 216 -14.57 -7.73 9.23
N LEU A 217 -14.25 -8.71 8.38
CA LEU A 217 -13.52 -8.53 7.13
C LEU A 217 -14.15 -9.34 6.01
N ILE A 218 -14.13 -8.80 4.79
CA ILE A 218 -14.39 -9.52 3.56
C ILE A 218 -13.14 -9.41 2.70
N ILE A 219 -12.48 -10.54 2.40
CA ILE A 219 -11.20 -10.58 1.69
C ILE A 219 -11.32 -11.45 0.44
N PRO A 220 -10.90 -10.96 -0.74
CA PRO A 220 -10.86 -11.78 -1.95
C PRO A 220 -9.73 -12.81 -1.91
N ILE A 221 -9.89 -13.94 -2.60
CA ILE A 221 -8.82 -14.93 -2.79
C ILE A 221 -7.56 -14.28 -3.39
N SER A 222 -7.70 -13.34 -4.32
CA SER A 222 -6.56 -12.62 -4.91
C SER A 222 -5.68 -11.88 -3.90
N SER A 223 -6.19 -11.50 -2.72
CA SER A 223 -5.38 -10.84 -1.68
C SER A 223 -4.33 -11.77 -1.05
N PHE A 224 -4.57 -13.09 -1.08
CA PHE A 224 -3.65 -14.10 -0.54
C PHE A 224 -2.47 -14.30 -1.49
N LYS A 225 -1.25 -14.30 -0.95
CA LYS A 225 0.01 -14.40 -1.72
C LYS A 225 0.77 -15.67 -1.34
N GLY A 226 1.80 -15.98 -2.12
CA GLY A 226 2.55 -17.25 -1.99
C GLY A 226 1.80 -18.47 -2.54
N THR A 227 0.59 -18.29 -3.10
CA THR A 227 -0.17 -19.34 -3.79
C THR A 227 0.36 -19.56 -5.21
N ASP A 228 0.15 -20.74 -5.78
CA ASP A 228 0.46 -21.07 -7.18
C ASP A 228 -0.79 -21.44 -7.99
N LYS A 229 -1.91 -20.77 -7.71
CA LYS A 229 -3.20 -21.03 -8.37
C LYS A 229 -3.14 -21.05 -9.90
N ASP A 230 -2.24 -20.26 -10.49
CA ASP A 230 -2.08 -20.13 -11.94
C ASP A 230 -1.03 -21.09 -12.54
N ARG A 231 -0.54 -22.06 -11.76
CA ARG A 231 0.47 -23.03 -12.23
C ARG A 231 -0.10 -23.93 -13.32
N PRO A 232 0.58 -24.10 -14.48
CA PRO A 232 0.23 -25.11 -15.46
C PRO A 232 0.26 -26.51 -14.83
N GLY A 233 -0.87 -27.22 -14.85
CA GLY A 233 -1.06 -28.51 -14.16
C GLY A 233 -1.82 -28.45 -12.84
N GLY A 234 -2.29 -27.26 -12.45
CA GLY A 234 -3.08 -27.03 -11.24
C GLY A 234 -2.23 -26.60 -10.05
N ALA A 235 -2.90 -26.00 -9.06
CA ALA A 235 -2.25 -25.54 -7.84
C ALA A 235 -1.59 -26.71 -7.11
N SER A 236 -0.29 -26.59 -6.82
CA SER A 236 0.44 -27.54 -5.98
C SER A 236 0.52 -27.09 -4.52
N LYS A 237 0.23 -25.81 -4.25
CA LYS A 237 0.23 -25.23 -2.91
C LYS A 237 -1.18 -25.16 -2.34
N PRO A 238 -1.33 -25.19 -1.01
CA PRO A 238 -2.63 -25.04 -0.36
C PRO A 238 -3.31 -23.74 -0.79
N GLN A 239 -4.47 -23.83 -1.42
CA GLN A 239 -5.31 -22.68 -1.70
C GLN A 239 -6.24 -22.45 -0.51
N ILE A 240 -6.52 -21.19 -0.18
CA ILE A 240 -7.62 -20.90 0.74
C ILE A 240 -8.93 -21.08 -0.03
N LYS A 241 -9.91 -21.76 0.57
CA LYS A 241 -11.22 -21.93 -0.05
C LYS A 241 -12.13 -20.77 0.30
N PRO A 242 -13.08 -20.40 -0.55
CA PRO A 242 -14.11 -19.44 -0.16
C PRO A 242 -14.92 -19.95 1.04
N GLY A 243 -15.33 -19.05 1.92
CA GLY A 243 -16.01 -19.41 3.16
C GLY A 243 -15.75 -18.43 4.28
N LEU A 244 -16.44 -18.66 5.40
CA LEU A 244 -16.26 -17.90 6.63
C LEU A 244 -15.21 -18.57 7.51
N TYR A 245 -14.25 -17.79 7.98
CA TYR A 245 -13.18 -18.24 8.85
C TYR A 245 -13.14 -17.41 10.13
N GLN A 246 -13.14 -18.07 11.28
CA GLN A 246 -12.74 -17.45 12.53
C GLN A 246 -11.23 -17.62 12.70
N GLN A 247 -10.49 -16.52 12.52
CA GLN A 247 -9.02 -16.57 12.46
C GLN A 247 -8.39 -15.43 13.27
N LYS A 248 -7.37 -15.74 14.08
CA LYS A 248 -6.49 -14.75 14.67
C LYS A 248 -5.56 -14.24 13.58
N ILE A 249 -5.64 -12.95 13.30
CA ILE A 249 -4.94 -12.33 12.17
C ILE A 249 -4.14 -11.14 12.66
N TRP A 250 -2.91 -11.05 12.19
CA TRP A 250 -2.18 -9.79 12.20
C TRP A 250 -2.65 -8.96 11.01
N LEU A 251 -3.15 -7.76 11.26
CA LEU A 251 -3.62 -6.83 10.21
C LEU A 251 -2.91 -5.50 10.38
N GLY A 252 -2.18 -5.08 9.35
CA GLY A 252 -1.43 -3.84 9.32
C GLY A 252 -2.02 -2.81 8.35
N GLU A 253 -2.12 -1.57 8.80
CA GLU A 253 -2.47 -0.39 7.99
C GLU A 253 -1.19 0.18 7.37
N LYS A 254 -0.94 -0.07 6.09
CA LYS A 254 0.27 0.44 5.42
C LYS A 254 0.15 1.92 5.06
N ALA A 255 -0.98 2.30 4.46
CA ALA A 255 -1.27 3.67 4.03
C ALA A 255 -2.78 3.85 3.87
N GLN A 256 -3.24 5.10 3.84
CA GLN A 256 -4.62 5.46 3.52
C GLN A 256 -4.67 6.16 2.17
N SER A 257 -5.80 6.04 1.48
CA SER A 257 -6.08 6.85 0.29
C SER A 257 -6.11 8.34 0.65
N GLU A 258 -5.54 9.17 -0.22
CA GLU A 258 -5.53 10.62 -0.07
C GLU A 258 -6.15 11.30 -1.28
N LYS A 259 -6.79 12.45 -1.07
CA LYS A 259 -7.23 13.31 -2.17
C LYS A 259 -6.06 14.18 -2.60
N GLY A 260 -5.51 13.91 -3.78
CA GLY A 260 -4.52 14.76 -4.44
C GLY A 260 -5.14 15.72 -5.44
N LYS A 261 -4.43 16.79 -5.77
CA LYS A 261 -4.64 17.58 -6.99
C LYS A 261 -3.51 17.25 -7.95
N THR A 262 -3.83 16.88 -9.18
CA THR A 262 -2.86 16.67 -10.27
C THR A 262 -3.06 17.77 -11.30
N ALA A 263 -1.97 18.38 -11.77
CA ALA A 263 -2.03 19.33 -12.86
C ALA A 263 -2.51 18.62 -14.13
N ILE A 264 -3.51 19.18 -14.80
CA ILE A 264 -4.07 18.59 -16.04
C ILE A 264 -2.99 18.38 -17.09
N SER A 265 -1.95 19.22 -17.12
CA SER A 265 -0.79 19.11 -18.01
C SER A 265 -0.07 17.76 -17.93
N GLN A 266 -0.07 17.10 -16.78
CA GLN A 266 0.51 15.76 -16.64
C GLN A 266 -0.32 14.68 -17.36
N LEU A 267 -1.62 14.91 -17.55
CA LEU A 267 -2.53 14.02 -18.27
C LEU A 267 -2.61 14.36 -19.77
N LEU A 268 -2.43 15.63 -20.14
CA LEU A 268 -2.49 16.10 -21.53
C LEU A 268 -1.58 15.28 -22.46
N ALA A 269 -0.34 15.00 -22.04
CA ALA A 269 0.60 14.20 -22.83
C ALA A 269 0.09 12.78 -23.16
N SER A 270 -0.81 12.23 -22.33
CA SER A 270 -1.38 10.88 -22.50
C SER A 270 -2.69 10.89 -23.32
N PHE A 271 -3.33 12.05 -23.51
CA PHE A 271 -4.60 12.17 -24.23
C PHE A 271 -4.56 13.24 -25.33
N PRO A 272 -3.62 13.16 -26.29
CA PRO A 272 -3.41 14.21 -27.30
C PRO A 272 -4.66 14.48 -28.16
N GLN A 273 -5.50 13.48 -28.39
CA GLN A 273 -6.76 13.64 -29.13
C GLN A 273 -7.84 14.38 -28.34
N GLY A 274 -7.82 14.29 -27.01
CA GLY A 274 -8.74 15.03 -26.13
C GLY A 274 -8.38 16.52 -26.00
N ILE A 275 -7.25 16.95 -26.58
CA ILE A 275 -6.81 18.34 -26.61
C ILE A 275 -7.33 19.04 -27.87
N LYS A 276 -7.91 18.32 -28.84
CA LYS A 276 -8.31 18.89 -30.13
C LYS A 276 -9.19 20.14 -29.99
N ASP A 277 -10.11 20.16 -29.03
CA ASP A 277 -10.98 21.31 -28.77
C ASP A 277 -10.22 22.50 -28.13
N PHE A 278 -9.12 22.23 -27.42
CA PHE A 278 -8.21 23.25 -26.90
C PHE A 278 -7.19 23.75 -27.93
N VAL A 279 -6.88 22.94 -28.96
CA VAL A 279 -5.98 23.34 -30.05
C VAL A 279 -6.56 24.53 -30.80
N GLU A 280 -7.87 24.54 -31.08
CA GLU A 280 -8.54 25.67 -31.74
C GLU A 280 -8.42 26.95 -30.90
N GLU A 281 -8.59 26.87 -29.59
CA GLU A 281 -8.44 28.03 -28.70
C GLU A 281 -6.98 28.51 -28.61
N LEU A 282 -6.01 27.58 -28.59
CA LEU A 282 -4.59 27.90 -28.63
C LEU A 282 -4.18 28.54 -29.95
N GLU A 283 -4.73 28.10 -31.08
CA GLU A 283 -4.50 28.69 -32.40
C GLU A 283 -5.03 30.13 -32.46
N VAL A 284 -6.24 30.38 -31.93
CA VAL A 284 -6.81 31.74 -31.83
C VAL A 284 -5.92 32.65 -30.96
N GLN A 285 -5.44 32.15 -29.82
CA GLN A 285 -4.53 32.91 -28.96
C GLN A 285 -3.18 33.18 -29.65
N ALA A 286 -2.63 32.20 -30.38
CA ALA A 286 -1.40 32.35 -31.13
C ALA A 286 -1.53 33.35 -32.29
N GLN A 287 -2.66 33.34 -33.01
CA GLN A 287 -2.97 34.32 -34.04
C GLN A 287 -3.07 35.73 -33.44
N LYS A 288 -3.82 35.89 -32.35
CA LYS A 288 -3.92 37.17 -31.64
C LYS A 288 -2.55 37.69 -31.18
N LEU A 289 -1.66 36.81 -30.71
CA LEU A 289 -0.31 37.18 -30.33
C LEU A 289 0.53 37.59 -31.56
N THR A 290 0.43 36.84 -32.65
CA THR A 290 1.13 37.13 -33.92
C THR A 290 0.74 38.50 -34.47
N GLU A 291 -0.53 38.90 -34.35
CA GLU A 291 -1.02 40.22 -34.79
C GLU A 291 -0.47 41.41 -33.98
N VAL A 292 -0.07 41.16 -32.72
CA VAL A 292 0.36 42.24 -31.82
C VAL A 292 1.85 42.21 -31.52
N GLN A 293 2.57 41.12 -31.83
CA GLN A 293 3.96 40.90 -31.41
C GLN A 293 4.94 41.98 -31.89
N ASP A 294 4.67 42.61 -33.04
CA ASP A 294 5.53 43.65 -33.63
C ASP A 294 5.30 45.05 -33.01
N ASP A 295 4.24 45.25 -32.21
CA ASP A 295 4.02 46.49 -31.46
C ASP A 295 4.23 46.26 -29.95
N PRO A 296 5.37 46.70 -29.39
CA PRO A 296 5.71 46.46 -27.98
C PRO A 296 4.69 47.04 -27.00
N ARG A 297 3.93 48.08 -27.39
CA ARG A 297 2.87 48.67 -26.54
C ARG A 297 1.66 47.75 -26.43
N LYS A 298 1.28 47.11 -27.54
CA LYS A 298 0.16 46.15 -27.59
C LYS A 298 0.51 44.85 -26.87
N VAL A 299 1.77 44.39 -26.99
CA VAL A 299 2.27 43.24 -26.23
C VAL A 299 2.20 43.52 -24.72
N ALA A 300 2.65 44.69 -24.28
CA ALA A 300 2.59 45.09 -22.87
C ALA A 300 1.14 45.16 -22.35
N GLN A 301 0.22 45.71 -23.15
CA GLN A 301 -1.20 45.74 -22.81
C GLN A 301 -1.78 44.33 -22.68
N LEU A 302 -1.53 43.45 -23.65
CA LEU A 302 -2.00 42.06 -23.62
C LEU A 302 -1.44 41.29 -22.42
N TYR A 303 -0.19 41.55 -22.04
CA TYR A 303 0.42 40.98 -20.84
C TYR A 303 -0.31 41.43 -19.57
N CYS A 304 -0.56 42.74 -19.40
CA CYS A 304 -1.28 43.27 -18.25
C CYS A 304 -2.71 42.70 -18.15
N GLU A 305 -3.46 42.69 -19.26
CA GLU A 305 -4.82 42.13 -19.31
C GLU A 305 -4.83 40.63 -18.94
N THR A 306 -3.86 39.87 -19.44
CA THR A 306 -3.74 38.43 -19.14
C THR A 306 -3.36 38.21 -17.68
N HIS A 307 -2.45 39.03 -17.15
CA HIS A 307 -2.02 38.98 -15.76
C HIS A 307 -3.16 39.33 -14.81
N GLU A 308 -3.95 40.36 -15.10
CA GLU A 308 -5.12 40.75 -14.29
C GLU A 308 -6.21 39.68 -14.31
N LYS A 309 -6.51 39.10 -15.48
CA LYS A 309 -7.44 37.95 -15.59
C LYS A 309 -6.98 36.76 -14.76
N ARG A 310 -5.69 36.43 -14.82
CA ARG A 310 -5.10 35.36 -13.97
C ARG A 310 -5.23 35.70 -12.50
N ARG A 311 -4.93 36.94 -12.10
CA ARG A 311 -5.05 37.37 -10.71
C ARG A 311 -6.50 37.26 -10.22
N ALA A 312 -7.47 37.74 -11.01
CA ALA A 312 -8.89 37.64 -10.69
C ALA A 312 -9.36 36.18 -10.58
N PHE A 313 -8.93 35.31 -11.49
CA PHE A 313 -9.24 33.87 -11.42
C PHE A 313 -8.63 33.21 -10.17
N THR A 314 -7.38 33.53 -9.84
CA THR A 314 -6.72 33.05 -8.61
C THR A 314 -7.44 33.58 -7.36
N GLU A 315 -7.88 34.83 -7.34
CA GLU A 315 -8.65 35.42 -6.24
C GLU A 315 -10.04 34.76 -6.10
N GLU A 316 -10.72 34.45 -7.21
CA GLU A 316 -12.00 33.73 -7.22
C GLU A 316 -11.83 32.25 -6.79
N GLN A 317 -10.73 31.60 -7.18
CA GLN A 317 -10.35 30.28 -6.68
C GLN A 317 -10.01 30.30 -5.18
N LYS A 318 -9.29 31.32 -4.70
CA LYS A 318 -9.05 31.52 -3.27
C LYS A 318 -10.37 31.71 -2.52
N ALA A 319 -11.28 32.52 -3.05
CA ALA A 319 -12.59 32.79 -2.43
C ALA A 319 -13.51 31.57 -2.41
N SER A 320 -13.56 30.77 -3.47
CA SER A 320 -14.32 29.52 -3.51
C SER A 320 -13.73 28.47 -2.55
N THR A 321 -12.40 28.33 -2.53
CA THR A 321 -11.70 27.48 -1.55
C THR A 321 -11.97 27.96 -0.11
N GLN A 322 -12.01 29.28 0.14
CA GLN A 322 -12.36 29.87 1.44
C GLN A 322 -13.82 29.60 1.85
N ARG A 323 -14.76 29.60 0.89
CA ARG A 323 -16.16 29.21 1.15
C ARG A 323 -16.28 27.73 1.48
N GLU A 324 -15.52 26.86 0.83
CA GLU A 324 -15.43 25.43 1.17
C GLU A 324 -14.79 25.20 2.55
N ILE A 325 -13.79 26.01 2.94
CA ILE A 325 -13.18 26.02 4.29
C ILE A 325 -14.18 26.43 5.37
N ASN A 326 -15.04 27.42 5.09
CA ASN A 326 -15.97 28.00 6.06
C ASN A 326 -17.27 27.17 6.23
N THR A 327 -17.40 26.05 5.52
CA THR A 327 -18.47 25.08 5.76
C THR A 327 -18.12 24.26 7.02
N PRO A 328 -19.03 24.06 7.99
CA PRO A 328 -18.69 23.39 9.26
C PRO A 328 -18.20 21.95 9.00
N GLY A 329 -16.91 21.69 9.24
CA GLY A 329 -16.30 20.35 9.13
C GLY A 329 -14.91 20.25 8.49
N ASN A 330 -14.38 21.30 7.84
CA ASN A 330 -13.17 21.17 6.98
C ASN A 330 -12.00 22.14 7.27
N GLN A 331 -11.96 22.76 8.46
CA GLN A 331 -11.06 23.90 8.70
C GLN A 331 -9.55 23.61 8.70
N LYS A 332 -9.06 22.37 8.86
CA LYS A 332 -7.62 22.10 8.99
C LYS A 332 -6.92 21.60 7.72
N THR A 333 -7.62 20.96 6.79
CA THR A 333 -7.00 20.36 5.59
C THR A 333 -6.76 21.37 4.47
N PHE A 334 -7.49 22.49 4.47
CA PHE A 334 -7.51 23.44 3.36
C PHE A 334 -6.63 24.69 3.55
N VAL A 335 -6.13 24.96 4.76
CA VAL A 335 -5.19 26.08 5.01
C VAL A 335 -3.90 25.91 4.21
N LYS A 336 -3.44 24.67 3.97
CA LYS A 336 -2.30 24.39 3.09
C LYS A 336 -2.56 24.68 1.61
N GLN A 337 -3.82 24.72 1.15
CA GLN A 337 -4.14 24.98 -0.25
C GLN A 337 -4.13 26.46 -0.60
N LEU A 338 -4.44 27.36 0.34
CA LEU A 338 -4.33 28.81 0.14
C LEU A 338 -2.88 29.26 -0.10
N ASN A 339 -1.93 28.66 0.63
CA ASN A 339 -0.50 28.95 0.51
C ASN A 339 0.16 28.44 -0.78
N LEU A 340 -0.56 27.68 -1.63
CA LEU A 340 -0.09 27.25 -2.96
C LEU A 340 -0.42 28.28 -4.06
N PHE A 341 -1.23 29.29 -3.73
CA PHE A 341 -1.66 30.35 -4.64
C PHE A 341 -1.07 31.73 -4.27
N ASP A 342 -0.15 31.77 -3.30
CA ASP A 342 0.77 32.88 -3.04
C ASP A 342 2.12 32.54 -3.67
#